data_AF-A0A2D6LB19-F1
#
_entry.id   AF-A0A2D6LB19-F1
#
_cell.length_a   1.000
_cell.length_b   1.000
_cell.length_c   1.000
_cell.angle_alpha   90.00
_cell.angle_beta   90.00
_cell.angle_gamma   90.00
#
_symmetry.space_group_name_H-M   'P 1'
#
loop_
_entity.id
_entity.type
_entity.pdbx_description
1 polymer ?
#
loop_
_entity_poly.entity_id
_entity_poly.type
_entity_poly.pdbx_seq_one_letter_code
_entity_poly.pdbx_strand_id
1 'polypeptide(L)'
;MSVIASLLENVPIPKVCRISQRFEGSEIHAVEEEFLARLRSKGVLDEVRAGQSIAVAVGSRGIENQPLLVKLMVNEIQKRGATVFIVPAMGSHGGATADGQRGMLEGMGFTPEYIQAPIRATMDVVQIGTSENGLPVYIDRLAHAADGIVIVNRVKPHVAFRGEVESGLMKMCAIGLGKQKGAETCHNLGFGRMAENVPAIARVVISKANLLWAVALMENAYHETCHIGVLKKTEIDAVEPGLQRRAKELSPRLHLDSLDVLVIDEIGKNISGTGFDTNVVGRYHTPYAEGGPDITRIAALDLTEESHGNANGVGILDFTTKRLFDKMIFEQTYPNSLTSTVPMSVKVPMVLLNDRQAIQAAIKTCNIAEKSVVRLARLKNTLKLDSFHVSTAVLGDVSDHRMMAIEGEAEELQFDGTGNLF
;
A
#
# COMPACT_ATOMS: atom_id res chain seq x y z
N MET A 1 -11.65 2.27 39.87
CA MET A 1 -12.02 2.44 38.45
C MET A 1 -11.39 3.75 37.96
N SER A 2 -10.76 3.81 36.78
CA SER A 2 -10.12 5.05 36.29
C SER A 2 -11.18 6.09 35.86
N VAL A 3 -10.82 7.37 35.80
CA VAL A 3 -11.71 8.43 35.30
C VAL A 3 -12.18 8.12 33.88
N ILE A 4 -11.29 7.63 33.02
CA ILE A 4 -11.62 7.21 31.66
C ILE A 4 -12.66 6.10 31.66
N ALA A 5 -12.48 5.06 32.49
CA ALA A 5 -13.44 3.97 32.58
C ALA A 5 -14.83 4.46 33.03
N SER A 6 -14.91 5.34 34.04
CA SER A 6 -16.19 5.93 34.47
C SER A 6 -16.85 6.78 33.38
N LEU A 7 -16.08 7.52 32.57
CA LEU A 7 -16.62 8.30 31.44
C LEU A 7 -17.18 7.44 30.30
N LEU A 8 -16.73 6.18 30.19
CA LEU A 8 -17.05 5.27 29.09
C LEU A 8 -18.01 4.14 29.48
N GLU A 9 -18.12 3.78 30.76
CA GLU A 9 -18.83 2.58 31.23
C GLU A 9 -20.26 2.44 30.71
N ASN A 10 -20.98 3.57 30.60
CA ASN A 10 -22.40 3.61 30.20
C ASN A 10 -22.60 3.89 28.71
N VAL A 11 -21.52 3.93 27.91
CA VAL A 11 -21.64 4.10 26.46
C VAL A 11 -22.05 2.75 25.85
N PRO A 12 -23.23 2.65 25.22
CA PRO A 12 -23.70 1.39 24.66
C PRO A 12 -22.85 0.99 23.45
N ILE A 13 -22.59 -0.30 23.30
CA ILE A 13 -22.02 -0.89 22.10
C ILE A 13 -23.18 -1.65 21.42
N PRO A 14 -23.52 -1.34 20.15
CA PRO A 14 -24.67 -1.96 19.51
C PRO A 14 -24.39 -3.44 19.22
N LYS A 15 -25.46 -4.22 19.03
CA LYS A 15 -25.35 -5.51 18.38
C LYS A 15 -24.84 -5.31 16.95
N VAL A 16 -23.98 -6.22 16.51
CA VAL A 16 -23.42 -6.23 15.17
C VAL A 16 -23.83 -7.49 14.43
N CYS A 17 -23.92 -7.39 13.12
CA CYS A 17 -24.24 -8.49 12.25
C CYS A 17 -23.14 -8.61 11.20
N ARG A 18 -22.76 -9.85 10.89
CA ARG A 18 -21.83 -10.12 9.81
C ARG A 18 -22.52 -9.91 8.47
N ILE A 19 -21.84 -9.18 7.59
CA ILE A 19 -22.28 -8.95 6.22
C ILE A 19 -21.15 -9.36 5.27
N SER A 20 -21.52 -9.64 4.03
CA SER A 20 -20.57 -9.70 2.91
C SER A 20 -20.85 -8.62 1.90
N GLN A 21 -19.80 -8.24 1.19
CA GLN A 21 -19.91 -7.41 0.01
C GLN A 21 -19.06 -7.97 -1.14
N ARG A 22 -19.53 -7.72 -2.35
CA ARG A 22 -18.92 -8.21 -3.59
C ARG A 22 -18.32 -7.05 -4.37
N PHE A 23 -17.33 -7.38 -5.18
CA PHE A 23 -16.68 -6.45 -6.10
C PHE A 23 -16.77 -6.99 -7.51
N GLU A 24 -16.89 -6.07 -8.47
CA GLU A 24 -16.72 -6.42 -9.87
C GLU A 24 -15.21 -6.54 -10.14
N GLY A 25 -14.81 -7.58 -10.88
CA GLY A 25 -13.41 -7.79 -11.21
C GLY A 25 -13.22 -9.10 -11.96
N SER A 26 -12.25 -9.11 -12.87
CA SER A 26 -11.72 -10.33 -13.48
C SER A 26 -10.42 -10.71 -12.76
N GLU A 27 -10.10 -11.99 -12.76
CA GLU A 27 -8.76 -12.49 -12.42
C GLU A 27 -8.11 -13.13 -13.65
N ILE A 28 -6.78 -13.22 -13.64
CA ILE A 28 -6.02 -14.02 -14.61
C ILE A 28 -5.75 -15.37 -13.94
N HIS A 29 -6.37 -16.45 -14.41
CA HIS A 29 -6.12 -17.78 -13.83
C HIS A 29 -4.76 -18.36 -14.23
N ALA A 30 -4.43 -18.31 -15.54
CA ALA A 30 -3.17 -18.85 -16.07
C ALA A 30 -2.07 -17.78 -16.08
N VAL A 31 -1.71 -17.27 -14.90
CA VAL A 31 -0.81 -16.11 -14.72
C VAL A 31 0.55 -16.31 -15.40
N GLU A 32 1.13 -17.50 -15.29
CA GLU A 32 2.43 -17.82 -15.90
C GLU A 32 2.38 -17.77 -17.43
N GLU A 33 1.38 -18.43 -18.02
CA GLU A 33 1.19 -18.53 -19.47
C GLU A 33 0.92 -17.15 -20.07
N GLU A 34 0.03 -16.38 -19.45
CA GLU A 34 -0.31 -15.02 -19.83
C GLU A 34 0.93 -14.12 -19.77
N PHE A 35 1.70 -14.17 -18.68
CA PHE A 35 2.90 -13.36 -18.56
C PHE A 35 3.95 -13.67 -19.64
N LEU A 36 4.24 -14.95 -19.86
CA LEU A 36 5.19 -15.37 -20.89
C LEU A 36 4.69 -15.00 -22.30
N ALA A 37 3.38 -15.09 -22.55
CA ALA A 37 2.78 -14.63 -23.81
C ALA A 37 2.91 -13.11 -24.00
N ARG A 38 2.75 -12.31 -22.94
CA ARG A 38 2.94 -10.86 -22.97
C ARG A 38 4.40 -10.49 -23.24
N LEU A 39 5.37 -11.15 -22.58
CA LEU A 39 6.79 -10.94 -22.84
C LEU A 39 7.15 -11.22 -24.31
N ARG A 40 6.68 -12.36 -24.85
CA ARG A 40 6.92 -12.75 -26.25
C ARG A 40 6.27 -11.80 -27.24
N SER A 41 4.97 -11.53 -27.09
CA SER A 41 4.22 -10.67 -28.01
C SER A 41 4.72 -9.22 -28.04
N LYS A 42 5.26 -8.73 -26.91
CA LYS A 42 5.86 -7.39 -26.85
C LYS A 42 7.26 -7.32 -27.48
N GLY A 43 7.94 -8.46 -27.63
CA GLY A 43 9.29 -8.54 -28.19
C GLY A 43 10.36 -7.89 -27.32
N VAL A 44 10.12 -7.73 -26.00
CA VAL A 44 11.06 -7.06 -25.09
C VAL A 44 12.32 -7.87 -24.80
N LEU A 45 12.24 -9.20 -24.94
CA LEU A 45 13.39 -10.10 -24.74
C LEU A 45 14.44 -9.97 -25.84
N ASP A 46 14.11 -9.38 -26.99
CA ASP A 46 15.06 -9.16 -28.09
C ASP A 46 15.99 -7.96 -27.84
N GLU A 47 15.68 -7.14 -26.81
CA GLU A 47 16.57 -6.08 -26.33
C GLU A 47 17.72 -6.63 -25.47
N VAL A 48 17.63 -7.90 -25.02
CA VAL A 48 18.63 -8.57 -24.19
C VAL A 48 19.67 -9.27 -25.07
N ARG A 49 20.95 -8.99 -24.82
CA ARG A 49 22.10 -9.58 -25.50
C ARG A 49 22.90 -10.47 -24.57
N ALA A 50 23.50 -11.53 -25.12
CA ALA A 50 24.38 -12.41 -24.37
C ALA A 50 25.55 -11.63 -23.75
N GLY A 51 25.90 -11.96 -22.51
CA GLY A 51 26.96 -11.31 -21.75
C GLY A 51 26.55 -10.04 -20.99
N GLN A 52 25.35 -9.50 -21.21
CA GLN A 52 24.86 -8.33 -20.47
C GLN A 52 24.58 -8.67 -19.00
N SER A 53 24.72 -7.68 -18.12
CA SER A 53 24.19 -7.70 -16.76
C SER A 53 22.90 -6.90 -16.67
N ILE A 54 21.82 -7.54 -16.21
CA ILE A 54 20.48 -6.97 -16.14
C ILE A 54 20.04 -6.84 -14.67
N ALA A 55 19.71 -5.61 -14.27
CA ALA A 55 19.13 -5.31 -12.97
C ALA A 55 17.60 -5.40 -13.04
N VAL A 56 17.00 -6.23 -12.20
CA VAL A 56 15.53 -6.29 -12.04
C VAL A 56 15.14 -5.54 -10.76
N ALA A 57 14.49 -4.41 -10.93
CA ALA A 57 14.08 -3.53 -9.85
C ALA A 57 12.69 -3.91 -9.32
N VAL A 58 12.60 -4.23 -8.03
CA VAL A 58 11.37 -4.65 -7.35
C VAL A 58 11.06 -3.77 -6.14
N GLY A 59 9.78 -3.48 -5.94
CA GLY A 59 9.29 -2.64 -4.85
C GLY A 59 9.09 -3.42 -3.54
N SER A 60 8.56 -2.73 -2.53
CA SER A 60 8.41 -3.24 -1.16
C SER A 60 7.00 -3.67 -0.78
N ARG A 61 6.15 -3.91 -1.76
CA ARG A 61 4.74 -4.23 -1.51
C ARG A 61 4.51 -5.64 -1.98
N GLY A 62 3.90 -6.45 -1.11
CA GLY A 62 3.34 -7.73 -1.51
C GLY A 62 2.34 -7.48 -2.63
N ILE A 63 2.55 -8.20 -3.73
CA ILE A 63 1.68 -8.23 -4.90
C ILE A 63 1.55 -9.69 -5.25
N GLU A 64 0.32 -10.16 -5.40
CA GLU A 64 0.01 -11.55 -5.72
C GLU A 64 0.79 -11.97 -6.97
N ASN A 65 1.37 -13.17 -6.94
CA ASN A 65 2.23 -13.73 -7.99
C ASN A 65 3.53 -12.97 -8.32
N GLN A 66 3.86 -11.84 -7.70
CA GLN A 66 5.04 -11.05 -8.13
C GLN A 66 6.37 -11.82 -8.02
N PRO A 67 6.68 -12.56 -6.94
CA PRO A 67 7.90 -13.39 -6.90
C PRO A 67 7.94 -14.43 -8.02
N LEU A 68 6.81 -15.08 -8.32
CA LEU A 68 6.68 -16.04 -9.42
C LEU A 68 6.95 -15.37 -10.78
N LEU A 69 6.31 -14.23 -11.05
CA LEU A 69 6.49 -13.48 -12.29
C LEU A 69 7.95 -12.99 -12.45
N VAL A 70 8.58 -12.53 -11.36
CA VAL A 70 9.99 -12.13 -11.39
C VAL A 70 10.90 -13.32 -11.65
N LYS A 71 10.65 -14.48 -11.03
CA LYS A 71 11.38 -15.72 -11.33
C LYS A 71 11.27 -16.12 -12.80
N LEU A 72 10.06 -16.12 -13.36
CA LEU A 72 9.84 -16.43 -14.78
C LEU A 72 10.59 -15.46 -15.68
N MET A 73 10.54 -14.17 -15.37
CA MET A 73 11.27 -13.13 -16.10
C MET A 73 12.78 -13.31 -16.04
N VAL A 74 13.34 -13.59 -14.86
CA VAL A 74 14.76 -13.88 -14.66
C VAL A 74 15.18 -15.06 -15.55
N ASN A 75 14.41 -16.15 -15.54
CA ASN A 75 14.68 -17.32 -16.36
C ASN A 75 14.68 -17.00 -17.86
N GLU A 76 13.71 -16.22 -18.34
CA GLU A 76 13.64 -15.83 -19.76
C GLU A 76 14.80 -14.90 -20.18
N ILE A 77 15.23 -13.99 -19.31
CA ILE A 77 16.41 -13.14 -19.55
C ILE A 77 17.70 -13.98 -19.55
N GLN A 78 17.86 -14.91 -18.61
CA GLN A 78 19.02 -15.80 -18.53
C GLN A 78 19.12 -16.73 -19.75
N LYS A 79 18.00 -17.20 -20.32
CA LYS A 79 17.98 -17.97 -21.58
C LYS A 79 18.56 -17.21 -22.78
N ARG A 80 18.60 -15.87 -22.73
CA ARG A 80 19.26 -15.02 -23.73
C ARG A 80 20.78 -14.84 -23.47
N GLY A 81 21.32 -15.50 -22.43
CA GLY A 81 22.74 -15.46 -22.08
C GLY A 81 23.16 -14.26 -21.23
N ALA A 82 22.21 -13.55 -20.62
CA ALA A 82 22.49 -12.44 -19.71
C ALA A 82 22.59 -12.91 -18.25
N THR A 83 23.35 -12.18 -17.44
CA THR A 83 23.37 -12.35 -15.98
C THR A 83 22.32 -11.43 -15.36
N VAL A 84 21.60 -11.92 -14.34
CA VAL A 84 20.52 -11.14 -13.72
C VAL A 84 20.77 -10.99 -12.23
N PHE A 85 20.42 -9.83 -11.68
CA PHE A 85 20.38 -9.61 -10.24
C PHE A 85 19.19 -8.73 -9.86
N ILE A 86 18.67 -8.93 -8.65
CA ILE A 86 17.54 -8.17 -8.11
C ILE A 86 18.07 -6.93 -7.39
N VAL A 87 17.45 -5.77 -7.65
CA VAL A 87 17.73 -4.51 -6.95
C VAL A 87 16.49 -4.10 -6.15
N PRO A 88 16.60 -3.89 -4.83
CA PRO A 88 15.52 -3.31 -4.06
C PRO A 88 15.30 -1.85 -4.46
N ALA A 89 14.15 -1.53 -5.05
CA ALA A 89 13.79 -0.18 -5.48
C ALA A 89 12.65 0.35 -4.61
N MET A 90 12.97 0.66 -3.34
CA MET A 90 11.97 0.85 -2.28
C MET A 90 12.03 2.23 -1.60
N GLY A 91 12.83 3.17 -2.11
CA GLY A 91 13.00 4.49 -1.51
C GLY A 91 13.55 4.41 -0.08
N SER A 92 12.76 4.86 0.90
CA SER A 92 13.11 4.91 2.32
C SER A 92 12.74 3.68 3.15
N HIS A 93 12.13 2.67 2.53
CA HIS A 93 11.72 1.48 3.28
C HIS A 93 12.90 0.60 3.69
N GLY A 94 12.66 -0.35 4.60
CA GLY A 94 13.70 -1.20 5.17
C GLY A 94 14.69 -0.41 6.04
N GLY A 95 14.20 0.62 6.75
CA GLY A 95 15.04 1.51 7.56
C GLY A 95 16.05 2.34 6.76
N ALA A 96 15.88 2.45 5.42
CA ALA A 96 16.83 3.08 4.52
C ALA A 96 18.26 2.52 4.61
N THR A 97 18.39 1.21 4.88
CA THR A 97 19.66 0.48 4.87
C THR A 97 19.66 -0.62 3.80
N ALA A 98 20.85 -0.99 3.32
CA ALA A 98 20.97 -2.07 2.33
C ALA A 98 20.48 -3.42 2.90
N ASP A 99 20.82 -3.73 4.15
CA ASP A 99 20.41 -4.98 4.81
C ASP A 99 18.91 -5.01 5.11
N GLY A 100 18.34 -3.89 5.56
CA GLY A 100 16.90 -3.80 5.81
C GLY A 100 16.07 -3.92 4.54
N GLN A 101 16.53 -3.34 3.41
CA GLN A 101 15.86 -3.52 2.11
C GLN A 101 16.00 -4.96 1.58
N ARG A 102 17.15 -5.60 1.80
CA ARG A 102 17.35 -7.01 1.44
C ARG A 102 16.42 -7.92 2.23
N GLY A 103 16.43 -7.81 3.57
CA GLY A 103 15.58 -8.64 4.44
C GLY A 103 14.09 -8.47 4.14
N MET A 104 13.66 -7.25 3.79
CA MET A 104 12.28 -7.00 3.35
C MET A 104 11.92 -7.75 2.07
N LEU A 105 12.80 -7.78 1.06
CA LEU A 105 12.55 -8.56 -0.16
C LEU A 105 12.53 -10.07 0.10
N GLU A 106 13.46 -10.58 0.92
CA GLU A 106 13.51 -11.99 1.29
C GLU A 106 12.23 -12.41 2.01
N GLY A 107 11.76 -11.61 2.97
CA GLY A 107 10.48 -11.82 3.65
C GLY A 107 9.25 -11.76 2.74
N MET A 108 9.36 -11.10 1.58
CA MET A 108 8.33 -11.06 0.53
C MET A 108 8.43 -12.22 -0.48
N GLY A 109 9.36 -13.16 -0.28
CA GLY A 109 9.52 -14.33 -1.15
C GLY A 109 10.51 -14.15 -2.30
N PHE A 110 11.25 -13.05 -2.36
CA PHE A 110 12.30 -12.83 -3.36
C PHE A 110 13.64 -13.45 -2.95
N THR A 111 13.65 -14.67 -2.43
CA THR A 111 14.90 -15.32 -2.01
C THR A 111 15.78 -15.66 -3.22
N PRO A 112 17.11 -15.52 -3.13
CA PRO A 112 18.02 -15.87 -4.22
C PRO A 112 17.82 -17.30 -4.75
N GLU A 113 17.48 -18.24 -3.86
CA GLU A 113 17.24 -19.64 -4.19
C GLU A 113 15.94 -19.82 -4.97
N TYR A 114 14.88 -19.09 -4.66
CA TYR A 114 13.62 -19.22 -5.40
C TYR A 114 13.69 -18.51 -6.76
N ILE A 115 14.24 -17.28 -6.77
CA ILE A 115 14.32 -16.41 -7.94
C ILE A 115 15.43 -16.82 -8.92
N GLN A 116 16.45 -17.55 -8.44
CA GLN A 116 17.65 -17.94 -9.21
C GLN A 116 18.48 -16.72 -9.67
N ALA A 117 18.48 -15.66 -8.85
CA ALA A 117 19.31 -14.47 -9.02
C ALA A 117 19.62 -13.82 -7.66
N PRO A 118 20.84 -13.28 -7.45
CA PRO A 118 21.20 -12.66 -6.19
C PRO A 118 20.48 -11.32 -6.00
N ILE A 119 20.17 -10.97 -4.74
CA ILE A 119 19.78 -9.61 -4.36
C ILE A 119 21.05 -8.77 -4.17
N ARG A 120 21.16 -7.66 -4.90
CA ARG A 120 22.22 -6.67 -4.70
C ARG A 120 21.61 -5.37 -4.20
N ALA A 121 21.82 -5.08 -2.92
CA ALA A 121 21.29 -3.90 -2.25
C ALA A 121 22.40 -2.87 -2.01
N THR A 122 22.11 -1.61 -2.30
CA THR A 122 22.91 -0.45 -1.89
C THR A 122 21.99 0.73 -1.59
N MET A 123 22.49 1.69 -0.82
CA MET A 123 21.90 3.02 -0.67
C MET A 123 22.66 4.09 -1.46
N ASP A 124 23.79 3.73 -2.08
CA ASP A 124 24.56 4.61 -2.95
C ASP A 124 23.75 4.95 -4.21
N VAL A 125 23.82 6.21 -4.61
CA VAL A 125 23.16 6.70 -5.82
C VAL A 125 24.10 7.51 -6.69
N VAL A 126 23.79 7.54 -7.98
CA VAL A 126 24.43 8.39 -8.99
C VAL A 126 23.43 9.44 -9.45
N GLN A 127 23.86 10.72 -9.53
CA GLN A 127 23.05 11.76 -10.15
C GLN A 127 23.18 11.67 -11.67
N ILE A 128 22.08 11.42 -12.37
CA ILE A 128 22.07 11.25 -13.84
C ILE A 128 21.52 12.47 -14.58
N GLY A 129 20.97 13.44 -13.86
CA GLY A 129 20.50 14.68 -14.45
C GLY A 129 19.74 15.57 -13.49
N THR A 130 18.94 16.44 -14.09
CA THR A 130 18.04 17.37 -13.44
C THR A 130 16.71 17.30 -14.19
N SER A 131 15.60 17.24 -13.46
CA SER A 131 14.25 17.23 -14.02
C SER A 131 13.87 18.58 -14.62
N GLU A 132 12.78 18.60 -15.38
CA GLU A 132 12.22 19.85 -15.96
C GLU A 132 11.85 20.90 -14.91
N ASN A 133 11.56 20.47 -13.68
CA ASN A 133 11.28 21.35 -12.54
C ASN A 133 12.48 21.59 -11.61
N GLY A 134 13.70 21.34 -12.09
CA GLY A 134 14.94 21.72 -11.42
C GLY A 134 15.42 20.79 -10.31
N LEU A 135 14.78 19.64 -10.11
CA LEU A 135 15.16 18.67 -9.07
C LEU A 135 16.28 17.75 -9.57
N PRO A 136 17.31 17.48 -8.76
CA PRO A 136 18.35 16.51 -9.13
C PRO A 136 17.75 15.10 -9.22
N VAL A 137 18.17 14.34 -10.23
CA VAL A 137 17.65 12.99 -10.49
C VAL A 137 18.70 11.96 -10.15
N TYR A 138 18.36 11.07 -9.23
CA TYR A 138 19.25 10.03 -8.69
C TYR A 138 18.77 8.64 -9.11
N ILE A 139 19.73 7.71 -9.22
CA ILE A 139 19.48 6.29 -9.48
C ILE A 139 20.45 5.43 -8.67
N ASP A 140 19.99 4.26 -8.22
CA ASP A 140 20.80 3.22 -7.58
C ASP A 140 22.10 2.97 -8.37
N ARG A 141 23.24 3.01 -7.67
CA ARG A 141 24.56 2.88 -8.30
C ARG A 141 24.78 1.55 -9.01
N LEU A 142 24.23 0.45 -8.49
CA LEU A 142 24.35 -0.89 -9.07
C LEU A 142 23.44 -1.06 -10.28
N ALA A 143 22.21 -0.54 -10.22
CA ALA A 143 21.30 -0.51 -11.37
C ALA A 143 21.86 0.36 -12.49
N HIS A 144 22.47 1.51 -12.17
CA HIS A 144 23.10 2.39 -13.15
C HIS A 144 24.31 1.73 -13.86
N ALA A 145 25.07 0.92 -13.13
CA ALA A 145 26.22 0.19 -13.67
C ALA A 145 25.82 -1.05 -14.50
N ALA A 146 24.56 -1.44 -14.50
CA ALA A 146 24.06 -2.55 -15.31
C ALA A 146 23.91 -2.15 -16.79
N ASP A 147 24.03 -3.15 -17.68
CA ASP A 147 23.79 -2.96 -19.12
C ASP A 147 22.30 -2.76 -19.44
N GLY A 148 21.43 -3.21 -18.55
CA GLY A 148 19.98 -3.05 -18.68
C GLY A 148 19.26 -3.05 -17.33
N ILE A 149 18.15 -2.33 -17.27
CA ILE A 149 17.24 -2.27 -16.12
C ILE A 149 15.86 -2.72 -16.56
N VAL A 150 15.20 -3.55 -15.76
CA VAL A 150 13.80 -3.91 -15.89
C VAL A 150 13.08 -3.57 -14.59
N ILE A 151 11.94 -2.89 -14.66
CA ILE A 151 11.14 -2.51 -13.47
C ILE A 151 9.91 -3.40 -13.38
N VAL A 152 9.60 -3.92 -12.19
CA VAL A 152 8.33 -4.63 -11.93
C VAL A 152 7.63 -3.99 -10.74
N ASN A 153 6.41 -3.49 -10.95
CA ASN A 153 5.64 -2.90 -9.86
C ASN A 153 4.13 -2.90 -10.09
N ARG A 154 3.39 -2.76 -8.99
CA ARG A 154 1.94 -2.57 -9.01
C ARG A 154 1.57 -1.12 -9.32
N VAL A 155 0.66 -0.95 -10.27
CA VAL A 155 -0.03 0.32 -10.51
C VAL A 155 -1.24 0.39 -9.60
N LYS A 156 -1.33 1.43 -8.76
CA LYS A 156 -2.47 1.61 -7.85
C LYS A 156 -2.67 3.06 -7.40
N PRO A 157 -3.86 3.42 -6.91
CA PRO A 157 -4.09 4.71 -6.27
C PRO A 157 -3.16 4.92 -5.07
N HIS A 158 -2.59 6.11 -4.97
CA HIS A 158 -1.79 6.50 -3.83
C HIS A 158 -2.67 6.97 -2.67
N VAL A 159 -2.19 6.77 -1.46
CA VAL A 159 -2.90 7.09 -0.21
C VAL A 159 -2.66 8.52 0.29
N ALA A 160 -2.11 9.41 -0.54
CA ALA A 160 -1.60 10.71 -0.07
C ALA A 160 -1.52 11.83 -1.13
N PHE A 161 -1.75 11.54 -2.40
CA PHE A 161 -1.89 12.56 -3.44
C PHE A 161 -2.70 12.00 -4.60
N ARG A 162 -3.13 12.89 -5.51
CA ARG A 162 -3.78 12.55 -6.78
C ARG A 162 -2.95 13.08 -7.94
N GLY A 163 -2.86 12.28 -9.00
CA GLY A 163 -2.19 12.63 -10.24
C GLY A 163 -2.60 11.71 -11.39
N GLU A 164 -2.13 12.01 -12.60
CA GLU A 164 -2.28 11.11 -13.75
C GLU A 164 -1.52 9.80 -13.53
N VAL A 165 -0.36 9.89 -12.88
CA VAL A 165 0.40 8.75 -12.36
C VAL A 165 0.57 8.91 -10.85
N GLU A 166 0.46 7.81 -10.12
CA GLU A 166 0.52 7.82 -8.65
C GLU A 166 1.48 6.75 -8.13
N SER A 167 1.00 5.55 -7.77
CA SER A 167 1.89 4.40 -7.54
C SER A 167 1.98 3.58 -8.82
N GLY A 168 3.18 3.23 -9.26
CA GLY A 168 3.38 2.51 -10.52
C GLY A 168 4.83 2.53 -10.98
N LEU A 169 5.06 2.54 -12.28
CA LEU A 169 6.39 2.41 -12.88
C LEU A 169 7.16 3.73 -12.81
N MET A 170 6.53 4.86 -13.11
CA MET A 170 7.15 6.18 -13.00
C MET A 170 7.55 6.49 -11.56
N LYS A 171 6.72 6.13 -10.57
CA LYS A 171 7.10 6.27 -9.15
C LYS A 171 8.29 5.38 -8.78
N MET A 172 8.38 4.18 -9.35
CA MET A 172 9.57 3.32 -9.16
C MET A 172 10.82 3.93 -9.78
N CYS A 173 10.71 4.56 -10.94
CA CYS A 173 11.82 5.32 -11.54
C CYS A 173 12.27 6.45 -10.61
N ALA A 174 11.34 7.29 -10.16
CA ALA A 174 11.66 8.51 -9.42
C ALA A 174 12.10 8.26 -7.97
N ILE A 175 11.39 7.39 -7.25
CA ILE A 175 11.53 7.19 -5.80
C ILE A 175 12.18 5.84 -5.50
N GLY A 176 11.71 4.77 -6.16
CA GLY A 176 12.20 3.41 -5.89
C GLY A 176 13.69 3.28 -6.18
N LEU A 177 14.07 3.49 -7.43
CA LEU A 177 15.45 3.50 -7.90
C LEU A 177 16.25 4.69 -7.35
N GLY A 178 15.59 5.79 -7.01
CA GLY A 178 16.22 6.96 -6.38
C GLY A 178 16.71 6.72 -4.95
N LYS A 179 16.35 5.60 -4.31
CA LYS A 179 16.66 5.29 -2.90
C LYS A 179 16.19 6.39 -1.95
N GLN A 180 16.76 6.42 -0.74
CA GLN A 180 16.47 7.46 0.26
C GLN A 180 16.66 8.86 -0.33
N LYS A 181 17.80 9.12 -0.97
CA LYS A 181 18.14 10.46 -1.49
C LYS A 181 17.18 10.96 -2.56
N GLY A 182 16.81 10.11 -3.52
CA GLY A 182 15.83 10.44 -4.56
C GLY A 182 14.42 10.56 -3.99
N ALA A 183 14.05 9.73 -3.01
CA ALA A 183 12.80 9.87 -2.28
C ALA A 183 12.72 11.24 -1.58
N GLU A 184 13.73 11.62 -0.79
CA GLU A 184 13.81 12.93 -0.13
C GLU A 184 13.72 14.07 -1.13
N THR A 185 14.48 13.98 -2.23
CA THR A 185 14.46 15.02 -3.29
C THR A 185 13.06 15.21 -3.87
N CYS A 186 12.35 14.12 -4.16
CA CYS A 186 11.00 14.17 -4.71
C CYS A 186 9.99 14.77 -3.73
N HIS A 187 10.13 14.48 -2.43
CA HIS A 187 9.23 14.97 -1.37
C HIS A 187 9.63 16.34 -0.80
N ASN A 188 10.81 16.88 -1.13
CA ASN A 188 11.35 18.09 -0.48
C ASN A 188 10.44 19.33 -0.61
N LEU A 189 9.58 19.37 -1.63
CA LEU A 189 8.60 20.45 -1.85
C LEU A 189 7.19 20.10 -1.34
N GLY A 190 7.05 19.03 -0.56
CA GLY A 190 5.80 18.54 0.01
C GLY A 190 4.90 17.79 -0.98
N PHE A 191 3.84 17.15 -0.44
CA PHE A 191 2.94 16.29 -1.22
C PHE A 191 2.18 17.02 -2.33
N GLY A 192 1.95 18.33 -2.20
CA GLY A 192 1.23 19.12 -3.20
C GLY A 192 1.96 19.23 -4.54
N ARG A 193 3.25 18.88 -4.60
CA ARG A 193 4.06 18.87 -5.81
C ARG A 193 4.31 17.46 -6.36
N MET A 194 3.86 16.40 -5.69
CA MET A 194 4.18 15.02 -6.07
C MET A 194 3.64 14.63 -7.44
N ALA A 195 2.44 15.09 -7.79
CA ALA A 195 1.83 14.84 -9.10
C ALA A 195 2.64 15.41 -10.27
N GLU A 196 3.46 16.43 -10.01
CA GLU A 196 4.39 17.02 -10.98
C GLU A 196 5.79 16.40 -10.86
N ASN A 197 6.32 16.29 -9.64
CA ASN A 197 7.67 15.83 -9.36
C ASN A 197 7.91 14.39 -9.82
N VAL A 198 6.95 13.49 -9.60
CA VAL A 198 7.11 12.07 -9.95
C VAL A 198 7.31 11.89 -11.46
N PRO A 199 6.42 12.38 -12.34
CA PRO A 199 6.64 12.34 -13.79
C PRO A 199 7.95 13.02 -14.22
N ALA A 200 8.21 14.23 -13.71
CA ALA A 200 9.36 15.04 -14.10
C ALA A 200 10.70 14.34 -13.84
N ILE A 201 10.84 13.70 -12.67
CA ILE A 201 12.03 12.91 -12.32
C ILE A 201 12.08 11.60 -13.13
N ALA A 202 10.94 10.91 -13.25
CA ALA A 202 10.87 9.62 -13.94
C ALA A 202 11.25 9.72 -15.43
N ARG A 203 10.85 10.78 -16.14
CA ARG A 203 11.22 11.02 -17.54
C ARG A 203 12.73 11.11 -17.75
N VAL A 204 13.46 11.70 -16.80
CA VAL A 204 14.93 11.75 -16.85
C VAL A 204 15.52 10.35 -16.65
N VAL A 205 14.99 9.55 -15.73
CA VAL A 205 15.42 8.16 -15.54
C VAL A 205 15.16 7.34 -16.81
N ILE A 206 13.95 7.41 -17.37
CA ILE A 206 13.56 6.67 -18.59
C ILE A 206 14.44 7.05 -19.79
N SER A 207 14.82 8.32 -19.92
CA SER A 207 15.63 8.80 -21.05
C SER A 207 17.13 8.55 -20.90
N LYS A 208 17.67 8.64 -19.68
CA LYS A 208 19.13 8.61 -19.45
C LYS A 208 19.67 7.31 -18.87
N ALA A 209 18.85 6.52 -18.17
CA ALA A 209 19.27 5.22 -17.67
C ALA A 209 19.16 4.15 -18.76
N ASN A 210 19.86 3.03 -18.56
CA ASN A 210 19.75 1.84 -19.41
C ASN A 210 18.43 1.06 -19.13
N LEU A 211 17.31 1.76 -18.99
CA LEU A 211 16.00 1.13 -18.84
C LEU A 211 15.60 0.48 -20.16
N LEU A 212 15.35 -0.83 -20.12
CA LEU A 212 14.92 -1.58 -21.30
C LEU A 212 13.39 -1.54 -21.39
N TRP A 213 12.72 -2.05 -20.35
CA TRP A 213 11.28 -2.21 -20.29
C TRP A 213 10.78 -2.36 -18.85
N ALA A 214 9.47 -2.40 -18.67
CA ALA A 214 8.83 -2.50 -17.37
C ALA A 214 7.58 -3.38 -17.41
N VAL A 215 7.23 -3.92 -16.24
CA VAL A 215 6.04 -4.74 -16.00
C VAL A 215 5.14 -4.03 -14.99
N ALA A 216 3.98 -3.58 -15.46
CA ALA A 216 2.90 -3.04 -14.64
C ALA A 216 1.93 -4.16 -14.24
N LEU A 217 1.83 -4.43 -12.95
CA LEU A 217 0.84 -5.35 -12.39
C LEU A 217 -0.36 -4.56 -11.84
N MET A 218 -1.57 -5.10 -11.98
CA MET A 218 -2.73 -4.62 -11.23
C MET A 218 -3.44 -5.80 -10.57
N GLU A 219 -3.99 -5.53 -9.39
CA GLU A 219 -4.81 -6.46 -8.63
C GLU A 219 -6.25 -5.96 -8.61
N ASN A 220 -7.20 -6.88 -8.54
CA ASN A 220 -8.59 -6.55 -8.27
C ASN A 220 -8.82 -6.32 -6.75
N ALA A 221 -10.06 -6.03 -6.36
CA ALA A 221 -10.43 -5.82 -4.96
C ALA A 221 -10.24 -7.04 -4.04
N TYR A 222 -10.03 -8.23 -4.61
CA TYR A 222 -9.74 -9.48 -3.90
C TYR A 222 -8.24 -9.77 -3.78
N HIS A 223 -7.39 -8.84 -4.23
CA HIS A 223 -5.93 -9.00 -4.31
C HIS A 223 -5.46 -10.04 -5.34
N GLU A 224 -6.30 -10.41 -6.30
CA GLU A 224 -5.92 -11.33 -7.37
C GLU A 224 -5.31 -10.56 -8.54
N THR A 225 -4.30 -11.12 -9.20
CA THR A 225 -3.69 -10.52 -10.39
C THR A 225 -4.73 -10.44 -11.51
N CYS A 226 -5.10 -9.23 -11.93
CA CYS A 226 -6.13 -9.00 -12.95
C CYS A 226 -5.59 -8.38 -14.24
N HIS A 227 -4.35 -7.87 -14.22
CA HIS A 227 -3.70 -7.30 -15.39
C HIS A 227 -2.19 -7.43 -15.31
N ILE A 228 -1.58 -7.74 -16.46
CA ILE A 228 -0.13 -7.75 -16.63
C ILE A 228 0.21 -6.94 -17.89
N GLY A 229 0.73 -5.73 -17.68
CA GLY A 229 1.21 -4.85 -18.74
C GLY A 229 2.71 -5.00 -18.92
N VAL A 230 3.17 -5.42 -20.09
CA VAL A 230 4.60 -5.37 -20.47
C VAL A 230 4.80 -4.18 -21.39
N LEU A 231 5.65 -3.24 -20.98
CA LEU A 231 5.84 -1.95 -21.65
C LEU A 231 7.30 -1.74 -21.99
N LYS A 232 7.59 -1.37 -23.24
CA LYS A 232 8.91 -0.83 -23.61
C LYS A 232 9.12 0.50 -22.91
N LYS A 233 10.37 0.90 -22.69
CA LYS A 233 10.69 2.19 -22.02
C LYS A 233 9.96 3.39 -22.64
N THR A 234 9.79 3.39 -23.97
CA THR A 234 9.15 4.48 -24.73
C THR A 234 7.65 4.59 -24.53
N GLU A 235 7.02 3.59 -23.91
CA GLU A 235 5.57 3.52 -23.73
C GLU A 235 5.13 3.88 -22.31
N ILE A 236 6.05 3.86 -21.34
CA ILE A 236 5.73 4.01 -19.91
C ILE A 236 4.95 5.30 -19.63
N ASP A 237 5.49 6.45 -20.06
CA ASP A 237 4.89 7.77 -19.82
C ASP A 237 3.50 7.91 -20.47
N ALA A 238 3.32 7.33 -21.66
CA ALA A 238 2.06 7.43 -22.41
C ALA A 238 0.97 6.46 -21.91
N VAL A 239 1.35 5.27 -21.45
CA VAL A 239 0.40 4.17 -21.14
C VAL A 239 0.05 4.12 -19.65
N GLU A 240 1.00 4.42 -18.75
CA GLU A 240 0.78 4.33 -17.30
C GLU A 240 -0.42 5.15 -16.80
N PRO A 241 -0.71 6.37 -17.30
CA PRO A 241 -1.91 7.11 -16.91
C PRO A 241 -3.23 6.36 -17.17
N GLY A 242 -3.30 5.59 -18.25
CA GLY A 242 -4.45 4.74 -18.55
C GLY A 242 -4.59 3.56 -17.59
N LEU A 243 -3.46 2.94 -17.22
CA LEU A 243 -3.42 1.88 -16.21
C LEU A 243 -3.83 2.42 -14.84
N GLN A 244 -3.38 3.62 -14.47
CA GLN A 244 -3.74 4.27 -13.22
C GLN A 244 -5.25 4.51 -13.09
N ARG A 245 -5.92 4.95 -14.17
CA ARG A 245 -7.38 5.10 -14.19
C ARG A 245 -8.09 3.77 -13.98
N ARG A 246 -7.67 2.73 -14.70
CA ARG A 246 -8.22 1.38 -14.52
C ARG A 246 -7.99 0.82 -13.11
N ALA A 247 -6.82 1.07 -12.52
CA ALA A 247 -6.53 0.66 -11.15
C ALA A 247 -7.45 1.34 -10.12
N LYS A 248 -7.87 2.60 -10.35
CA LYS A 248 -8.86 3.30 -9.51
C LYS A 248 -10.23 2.61 -9.56
N GLU A 249 -10.67 2.20 -10.74
CA GLU A 249 -11.96 1.51 -10.93
C GLU A 249 -12.01 0.14 -10.22
N LEU A 250 -10.87 -0.56 -10.18
CA LEU A 250 -10.73 -1.89 -9.57
C LEU A 250 -10.44 -1.87 -8.06
N SER A 251 -10.17 -0.70 -7.49
CA SER A 251 -9.72 -0.60 -6.11
C SER A 251 -10.82 -1.03 -5.13
N PRO A 252 -10.46 -1.74 -4.05
CA PRO A 252 -11.41 -2.10 -3.00
C PRO A 252 -11.99 -0.82 -2.35
N ARG A 253 -13.26 -0.90 -1.95
CA ARG A 253 -14.00 0.19 -1.29
C ARG A 253 -15.05 -0.36 -0.32
N LEU A 254 -15.53 0.47 0.59
CA LEU A 254 -16.76 0.20 1.32
C LEU A 254 -17.95 0.62 0.44
N HIS A 255 -18.98 -0.23 0.31
CA HIS A 255 -20.24 0.17 -0.35
C HIS A 255 -21.21 0.88 0.62
N LEU A 256 -20.66 1.55 1.64
CA LEU A 256 -21.38 2.33 2.63
C LEU A 256 -20.87 3.76 2.55
N ASP A 257 -21.74 4.71 2.25
CA ASP A 257 -21.33 6.10 2.00
C ASP A 257 -21.01 6.88 3.29
N SER A 258 -21.61 6.49 4.42
CA SER A 258 -21.39 7.17 5.71
C SER A 258 -21.48 6.24 6.91
N LEU A 259 -20.60 6.50 7.90
CA LEU A 259 -20.53 5.80 9.18
C LEU A 259 -20.25 6.78 10.33
N ASP A 260 -20.83 6.51 11.49
CA ASP A 260 -20.49 7.25 12.71
C ASP A 260 -19.15 6.76 13.27
N VAL A 261 -18.93 5.44 13.23
CA VAL A 261 -17.76 4.78 13.79
C VAL A 261 -17.24 3.69 12.85
N LEU A 262 -15.95 3.74 12.56
CA LEU A 262 -15.21 2.63 11.95
C LEU A 262 -14.21 2.06 12.95
N VAL A 263 -14.29 0.75 13.18
CA VAL A 263 -13.31 0.00 13.96
C VAL A 263 -12.49 -0.86 13.00
N ILE A 264 -11.17 -0.79 13.10
CA ILE A 264 -10.23 -1.60 12.33
C ILE A 264 -9.46 -2.48 13.33
N ASP A 265 -9.59 -3.79 13.22
CA ASP A 265 -8.93 -4.69 14.17
C ASP A 265 -7.41 -4.52 14.11
N GLU A 266 -6.82 -4.45 12.92
CA GLU A 266 -5.37 -4.28 12.75
C GLU A 266 -5.00 -3.35 11.59
N ILE A 267 -3.93 -2.58 11.77
CA ILE A 267 -3.27 -1.81 10.70
C ILE A 267 -1.82 -2.26 10.56
N GLY A 268 -1.17 -1.92 9.45
CA GLY A 268 0.23 -2.26 9.23
C GLY A 268 0.77 -1.88 7.85
N LYS A 269 2.08 -1.74 7.72
CA LYS A 269 2.70 -1.42 6.43
C LYS A 269 2.52 -2.54 5.41
N ASN A 270 2.36 -3.78 5.83
CA ASN A 270 1.98 -4.87 4.94
C ASN A 270 0.57 -4.66 4.34
N ILE A 271 -0.37 -4.06 5.09
CA ILE A 271 -1.73 -3.75 4.64
C ILE A 271 -1.74 -2.59 3.64
N SER A 272 -1.18 -1.43 4.02
CA SER A 272 -1.06 -0.30 3.10
C SER A 272 0.09 0.65 3.45
N GLY A 273 0.35 1.62 2.58
CA GLY A 273 1.42 2.59 2.78
C GLY A 273 1.29 3.39 4.08
N THR A 274 0.06 3.70 4.46
CA THR A 274 -0.35 4.42 5.66
C THR A 274 -0.82 3.47 6.77
N GLY A 275 -0.42 2.19 6.77
CA GLY A 275 -0.97 1.23 7.74
C GLY A 275 -2.35 0.68 7.36
N PHE A 276 -3.20 1.53 6.79
CA PHE A 276 -4.48 1.16 6.19
C PHE A 276 -4.69 1.97 4.89
N ASP A 277 -5.60 1.53 4.03
CA ASP A 277 -5.87 2.24 2.78
C ASP A 277 -6.79 3.44 3.02
N THR A 278 -6.23 4.64 2.85
CA THR A 278 -6.95 5.90 3.04
C THR A 278 -8.05 6.11 2.01
N ASN A 279 -7.98 5.43 0.85
CA ASN A 279 -9.03 5.48 -0.17
C ASN A 279 -10.26 4.67 0.25
N VAL A 280 -10.05 3.57 0.99
CA VAL A 280 -11.13 2.74 1.55
C VAL A 280 -11.85 3.47 2.69
N VAL A 281 -11.07 4.11 3.56
CA VAL A 281 -11.57 4.72 4.81
C VAL A 281 -12.01 6.17 4.63
N GLY A 282 -11.57 6.85 3.57
CA GLY A 282 -11.84 8.26 3.34
C GLY A 282 -11.11 9.23 4.29
N ARG A 283 -10.08 8.75 4.99
CA ARG A 283 -9.27 9.54 5.94
C ARG A 283 -7.83 9.63 5.45
N TYR A 284 -7.41 10.82 5.01
CA TYR A 284 -6.07 11.08 4.47
C TYR A 284 -5.21 11.87 5.46
N HIS A 285 -3.88 11.68 5.37
CA HIS A 285 -2.88 12.41 6.17
C HIS A 285 -2.34 13.65 5.45
N THR A 286 -2.87 13.95 4.27
CA THR A 286 -2.52 15.12 3.45
C THR A 286 -3.80 15.72 2.85
N PRO A 287 -3.82 17.01 2.49
CA PRO A 287 -4.95 17.64 1.82
C PRO A 287 -4.94 17.44 0.28
N TYR A 288 -4.06 16.59 -0.25
CA TYR A 288 -3.85 16.45 -1.70
C TYR A 288 -4.49 15.18 -2.28
N ALA A 289 -5.28 14.50 -1.47
CA ALA A 289 -6.09 13.36 -1.85
C ALA A 289 -7.41 13.38 -1.09
N GLU A 290 -8.48 12.93 -1.75
CA GLU A 290 -9.84 12.86 -1.24
C GLU A 290 -10.59 11.67 -1.86
N GLY A 291 -11.80 11.42 -1.39
CA GLY A 291 -12.67 10.30 -1.76
C GLY A 291 -12.85 9.31 -0.62
N GLY A 292 -13.65 8.27 -0.83
CA GLY A 292 -14.06 7.34 0.23
C GLY A 292 -15.29 7.85 1.01
N PRO A 293 -15.78 7.07 1.98
CA PRO A 293 -16.98 7.41 2.74
C PRO A 293 -16.76 8.50 3.79
N ASP A 294 -17.84 9.12 4.25
CA ASP A 294 -17.82 10.05 5.38
C ASP A 294 -17.87 9.27 6.70
N ILE A 295 -16.75 9.26 7.43
CA ILE A 295 -16.63 8.53 8.70
C ILE A 295 -16.29 9.50 9.80
N THR A 296 -17.14 9.59 10.82
CA THR A 296 -16.94 10.56 11.92
C THR A 296 -15.76 10.18 12.82
N ARG A 297 -15.73 8.95 13.35
CA ARG A 297 -14.65 8.45 14.21
C ARG A 297 -14.05 7.14 13.73
N ILE A 298 -12.73 7.03 13.80
CA ILE A 298 -12.00 5.81 13.42
C ILE A 298 -11.10 5.35 14.57
N ALA A 299 -11.17 4.07 14.89
CA ALA A 299 -10.30 3.40 15.86
C ALA A 299 -9.53 2.24 15.21
N ALA A 300 -8.24 2.09 15.53
CA ALA A 300 -7.48 0.87 15.23
C ALA A 300 -7.03 0.17 16.50
N LEU A 301 -7.23 -1.15 16.56
CA LEU A 301 -7.12 -1.94 17.78
C LEU A 301 -5.78 -2.65 17.96
N ASP A 302 -5.05 -2.92 16.88
CA ASP A 302 -3.75 -3.57 16.92
C ASP A 302 -2.84 -3.19 15.72
N LEU A 303 -1.56 -3.52 15.84
CA LEU A 303 -0.55 -3.45 14.78
C LEU A 303 -0.16 -4.86 14.36
N THR A 304 -0.12 -5.12 13.05
CA THR A 304 0.33 -6.41 12.52
C THR A 304 1.81 -6.66 12.83
N GLU A 305 2.16 -7.92 13.07
CA GLU A 305 3.56 -8.34 13.32
C GLU A 305 4.44 -8.11 12.09
N GLU A 306 3.88 -8.31 10.89
CA GLU A 306 4.57 -8.09 9.60
C GLU A 306 4.87 -6.61 9.33
N SER A 307 4.29 -5.68 10.11
CA SER A 307 4.70 -4.29 10.06
C SER A 307 6.04 -4.02 10.76
N HIS A 308 6.54 -4.99 11.54
CA HIS A 308 7.77 -4.90 12.32
C HIS A 308 7.83 -3.61 13.18
N GLY A 309 6.70 -3.27 13.81
CA GLY A 309 6.57 -2.08 14.65
C GLY A 309 6.39 -0.75 13.90
N ASN A 310 6.30 -0.75 12.57
CA ASN A 310 6.00 0.46 11.82
C ASN A 310 4.51 0.83 11.92
N ALA A 311 4.18 1.82 12.74
CA ALA A 311 2.80 2.27 12.98
C ALA A 311 2.41 3.50 12.15
N ASN A 312 3.05 3.72 10.99
CA ASN A 312 2.74 4.87 10.14
C ASN A 312 1.26 4.86 9.74
N GLY A 313 0.58 5.99 9.96
CA GLY A 313 -0.86 6.16 9.77
C GLY A 313 -1.67 6.14 11.06
N VAL A 314 -1.10 5.71 12.18
CA VAL A 314 -1.78 5.76 13.48
C VAL A 314 -2.20 7.20 13.85
N GLY A 315 -1.43 8.19 13.40
CA GLY A 315 -1.67 9.61 13.71
C GLY A 315 -2.86 10.26 13.00
N ILE A 316 -3.53 9.55 12.09
CA ILE A 316 -4.77 10.01 11.44
C ILE A 316 -6.03 9.28 11.92
N LEU A 317 -5.90 8.43 12.93
CA LEU A 317 -7.01 7.84 13.65
C LEU A 317 -7.48 8.78 14.76
N ASP A 318 -8.71 8.62 15.23
CA ASP A 318 -9.19 9.32 16.43
C ASP A 318 -8.75 8.58 17.69
N PHE A 319 -8.75 7.24 17.64
CA PHE A 319 -8.49 6.36 18.79
C PHE A 319 -7.57 5.19 18.44
N THR A 320 -6.82 4.74 19.44
CA THR A 320 -6.12 3.47 19.38
C THR A 320 -6.08 2.80 20.77
N THR A 321 -5.48 1.62 20.86
CA THR A 321 -5.34 0.86 22.10
C THR A 321 -3.91 0.90 22.60
N LYS A 322 -3.72 0.61 23.89
CA LYS A 322 -2.41 0.42 24.49
C LYS A 322 -1.64 -0.71 23.79
N ARG A 323 -2.33 -1.78 23.37
CA ARG A 323 -1.74 -2.90 22.63
C ARG A 323 -1.07 -2.44 21.33
N LEU A 324 -1.77 -1.67 20.50
CA LEU A 324 -1.19 -1.13 19.27
C LEU A 324 -0.02 -0.18 19.58
N PHE A 325 -0.23 0.74 20.52
CA PHE A 325 0.77 1.73 20.89
C PHE A 325 2.08 1.10 21.39
N ASP A 326 2.00 0.08 22.23
CA ASP A 326 3.16 -0.62 22.78
C ASP A 326 3.98 -1.37 21.70
N LYS A 327 3.35 -1.75 20.57
CA LYS A 327 4.03 -2.37 19.41
C LYS A 327 4.75 -1.35 18.53
N MET A 328 4.49 -0.06 18.66
CA MET A 328 5.10 0.98 17.80
C MET A 328 6.59 1.14 18.10
N ILE A 329 7.43 1.01 17.06
CA ILE A 329 8.87 1.27 17.11
C ILE A 329 9.16 2.54 16.31
N PHE A 330 9.73 3.56 16.95
CA PHE A 330 9.94 4.88 16.34
C PHE A 330 10.95 4.83 15.20
N GLU A 331 12.02 4.06 15.32
CA GLU A 331 13.05 3.88 14.31
C GLU A 331 12.52 3.20 13.04
N GLN A 332 11.44 2.44 13.16
CA GLN A 332 10.74 1.85 12.01
C GLN A 332 9.67 2.80 11.45
N THR A 333 9.07 3.63 12.29
CA THR A 333 7.92 4.49 11.93
C THR A 333 8.35 5.85 11.37
N TYR A 334 9.23 6.57 12.06
CA TYR A 334 9.58 7.97 11.78
C TYR A 334 10.35 8.21 10.47
N PRO A 335 11.23 7.32 9.98
CA PRO A 335 11.93 7.57 8.72
C PRO A 335 10.99 7.86 7.55
N ASN A 336 9.82 7.19 7.50
CA ASN A 336 8.83 7.44 6.45
C ASN A 336 8.22 8.85 6.54
N SER A 337 7.91 9.30 7.75
CA SER A 337 7.37 10.64 7.99
C SER A 337 8.39 11.73 7.73
N LEU A 338 9.64 11.57 8.18
CA LEU A 338 10.73 12.52 7.92
C LEU A 338 11.04 12.63 6.43
N THR A 339 11.13 11.50 5.72
CA THR A 339 11.36 11.47 4.26
C THR A 339 10.21 12.15 3.50
N SER A 340 8.98 11.86 3.89
CA SER A 340 7.79 12.32 3.17
C SER A 340 7.32 13.71 3.60
N THR A 341 7.94 14.29 4.64
CA THR A 341 7.60 15.57 5.27
C THR A 341 6.20 15.63 5.89
N VAL A 342 5.60 14.48 6.21
CA VAL A 342 4.25 14.39 6.79
C VAL A 342 4.28 13.88 8.23
N PRO A 343 4.48 14.76 9.23
CA PRO A 343 4.46 14.40 10.65
C PRO A 343 3.07 13.96 11.14
N MET A 344 2.00 14.34 10.44
CA MET A 344 0.63 13.94 10.78
C MET A 344 0.48 12.42 10.86
N SER A 345 1.14 11.67 9.97
CA SER A 345 1.02 10.21 9.89
C SER A 345 1.51 9.47 11.14
N VAL A 346 2.36 10.09 11.96
CA VAL A 346 3.07 9.44 13.08
C VAL A 346 2.77 10.07 14.43
N LYS A 347 1.74 10.93 14.51
CA LYS A 347 1.19 11.39 15.78
C LYS A 347 0.59 10.21 16.56
N VAL A 348 0.43 10.38 17.86
CA VAL A 348 -0.24 9.39 18.72
C VAL A 348 -1.67 9.89 18.98
N PRO A 349 -2.71 9.14 18.55
CA PRO A 349 -4.10 9.48 18.84
C PRO A 349 -4.44 9.16 20.31
N MET A 350 -5.69 9.34 20.72
CA MET A 350 -6.07 8.98 22.08
C MET A 350 -5.90 7.46 22.29
N VAL A 351 -5.02 7.08 23.24
CA VAL A 351 -4.69 5.69 23.56
C VAL A 351 -5.58 5.20 24.70
N LEU A 352 -6.36 4.15 24.46
CA LEU A 352 -7.28 3.55 25.42
C LEU A 352 -6.73 2.22 25.93
N LEU A 353 -7.23 1.77 27.09
CA LEU A 353 -6.70 0.58 27.76
C LEU A 353 -6.87 -0.71 26.93
N ASN A 354 -8.01 -0.87 26.27
CA ASN A 354 -8.42 -2.08 25.55
C ASN A 354 -9.43 -1.75 24.44
N ASP A 355 -9.83 -2.78 23.67
CA ASP A 355 -10.74 -2.63 22.53
C ASP A 355 -12.10 -2.07 22.93
N ARG A 356 -12.67 -2.55 24.04
CA ARG A 356 -13.94 -2.07 24.56
C ARG A 356 -13.92 -0.56 24.78
N GLN A 357 -12.89 -0.05 25.44
CA GLN A 357 -12.78 1.39 25.70
C GLN A 357 -12.55 2.20 24.42
N ALA A 358 -11.76 1.70 23.46
CA ALA A 358 -11.56 2.36 22.18
C ALA A 358 -12.89 2.51 21.41
N ILE A 359 -13.69 1.44 21.36
CA ILE A 359 -15.01 1.44 20.73
C ILE A 359 -15.98 2.39 21.44
N GLN A 360 -16.05 2.34 22.78
CA GLN A 360 -16.88 3.24 23.57
C GLN A 360 -16.48 4.71 23.40
N ALA A 361 -15.18 5.01 23.36
CA ALA A 361 -14.69 6.37 23.13
C ALA A 361 -15.11 6.89 21.75
N ALA A 362 -15.01 6.05 20.71
CA ALA A 362 -15.47 6.39 19.37
C ALA A 362 -16.98 6.68 19.33
N ILE A 363 -17.82 5.80 19.91
CA ILE A 363 -19.28 6.00 19.97
C ILE A 363 -19.64 7.24 20.79
N LYS A 364 -18.96 7.48 21.92
CA LYS A 364 -19.22 8.66 22.75
C LYS A 364 -19.01 9.96 21.97
N THR A 365 -17.98 10.00 21.13
CA THR A 365 -17.50 11.22 20.46
C THR A 365 -17.90 11.34 18.99
N CYS A 366 -18.71 10.41 18.47
CA CYS A 366 -19.25 10.48 17.09
C CYS A 366 -20.40 11.49 16.93
N ASN A 367 -20.73 12.27 17.96
CA ASN A 367 -21.65 13.42 17.90
C ASN A 367 -23.10 13.15 17.45
N ILE A 368 -23.57 11.89 17.45
CA ILE A 368 -25.01 11.59 17.31
C ILE A 368 -25.74 11.70 18.65
N ALA A 369 -27.05 12.01 18.60
CA ALA A 369 -27.89 12.17 19.80
C ALA A 369 -28.17 10.84 20.51
N GLU A 370 -28.56 9.81 19.77
CA GLU A 370 -28.90 8.49 20.30
C GLU A 370 -27.79 7.48 20.02
N LYS A 371 -27.04 7.09 21.05
CA LYS A 371 -25.87 6.20 20.90
C LYS A 371 -26.23 4.73 20.64
N SER A 372 -27.45 4.31 20.96
CA SER A 372 -27.97 2.95 20.70
C SER A 372 -28.16 2.65 19.21
N VAL A 373 -28.30 3.67 18.37
CA VAL A 373 -28.52 3.56 16.91
C VAL A 373 -27.30 3.99 16.10
N VAL A 374 -26.12 3.96 16.72
CA VAL A 374 -24.85 4.31 16.05
C VAL A 374 -24.63 3.45 14.81
N ARG A 375 -24.26 4.08 13.70
CA ARG A 375 -23.87 3.43 12.46
C ARG A 375 -22.40 3.04 12.55
N LEU A 376 -22.16 1.81 12.96
CA LEU A 376 -20.82 1.26 13.19
C LEU A 376 -20.49 0.20 12.15
N ALA A 377 -19.26 0.23 11.63
CA ALA A 377 -18.65 -0.90 10.93
C ALA A 377 -17.37 -1.34 11.65
N ARG A 378 -17.11 -2.65 11.68
CA ARG A 378 -15.88 -3.25 12.19
C ARG A 378 -15.27 -4.14 11.12
N LEU A 379 -14.08 -3.76 10.66
CA LEU A 379 -13.29 -4.48 9.66
C LEU A 379 -12.14 -5.20 10.34
N LYS A 380 -11.70 -6.33 9.77
CA LYS A 380 -10.40 -6.90 10.16
C LYS A 380 -9.28 -5.92 9.80
N ASN A 381 -9.18 -5.58 8.52
CA ASN A 381 -8.28 -4.56 7.99
C ASN A 381 -8.73 -4.15 6.57
N THR A 382 -8.09 -3.17 5.95
CA THR A 382 -8.49 -2.67 4.62
C THR A 382 -8.10 -3.59 3.44
N LEU A 383 -7.47 -4.75 3.69
CA LEU A 383 -7.29 -5.81 2.68
C LEU A 383 -8.42 -6.86 2.71
N LYS A 384 -9.23 -6.88 3.77
CA LYS A 384 -10.29 -7.87 4.01
C LYS A 384 -11.64 -7.17 4.12
N LEU A 385 -12.16 -6.78 2.95
CA LEU A 385 -13.42 -6.03 2.83
C LEU A 385 -14.58 -6.88 2.29
N ASP A 386 -14.35 -8.12 1.91
CA ASP A 386 -15.36 -9.04 1.38
C ASP A 386 -16.37 -9.49 2.46
N SER A 387 -15.96 -9.50 3.73
CA SER A 387 -16.81 -9.84 4.86
C SER A 387 -16.41 -9.06 6.12
N PHE A 388 -17.38 -8.39 6.75
CA PHE A 388 -17.15 -7.59 7.96
C PHE A 388 -18.42 -7.41 8.79
N HIS A 389 -18.33 -6.75 9.93
CA HIS A 389 -19.48 -6.57 10.83
C HIS A 389 -20.02 -5.15 10.76
N VAL A 390 -21.34 -5.00 10.81
CA VAL A 390 -22.01 -3.70 10.92
C VAL A 390 -23.05 -3.71 12.03
N SER A 391 -23.29 -2.56 12.66
CA SER A 391 -24.40 -2.38 13.61
C SER A 391 -25.75 -2.59 12.94
N THR A 392 -26.77 -2.96 13.72
CA THR A 392 -28.16 -3.08 13.25
C THR A 392 -28.68 -1.84 12.51
N ALA A 393 -28.21 -0.64 12.86
CA ALA A 393 -28.56 0.62 12.21
C ALA A 393 -28.13 0.74 10.73
N VAL A 394 -27.26 -0.16 10.25
CA VAL A 394 -26.72 -0.16 8.87
C VAL A 394 -27.39 -1.24 8.00
N LEU A 395 -28.16 -2.16 8.59
CA LEU A 395 -28.73 -3.31 7.88
C LEU A 395 -29.72 -2.94 6.76
N GLY A 396 -30.36 -1.77 6.86
CA GLY A 396 -31.19 -1.22 5.78
C GLY A 396 -30.36 -0.99 4.52
N ASP A 397 -29.25 -0.24 4.64
CA ASP A 397 -28.34 0.05 3.52
C ASP A 397 -27.75 -1.22 2.90
N VAL A 398 -27.46 -2.22 3.74
CA VAL A 398 -26.96 -3.53 3.28
C VAL A 398 -28.03 -4.25 2.45
N SER A 399 -29.28 -4.23 2.88
CA SER A 399 -30.40 -4.90 2.19
C SER A 399 -30.75 -4.22 0.87
N ASP A 400 -30.59 -2.91 0.79
CA ASP A 400 -30.90 -2.11 -0.40
C ASP A 400 -29.78 -2.16 -1.47
N HIS A 401 -28.59 -2.65 -1.12
CA HIS A 401 -27.44 -2.66 -2.02
C HIS A 401 -27.23 -4.03 -2.70
N ARG A 402 -27.33 -4.07 -4.03
CA ARG A 402 -27.22 -5.31 -4.84
C ARG A 402 -25.93 -6.13 -4.67
N MET A 403 -24.85 -5.50 -4.20
CA MET A 403 -23.55 -6.15 -3.98
C MET A 403 -23.29 -6.48 -2.51
N MET A 404 -24.24 -6.31 -1.61
CA MET A 404 -24.09 -6.66 -0.20
C MET A 404 -25.12 -7.71 0.22
N ALA A 405 -24.81 -8.46 1.27
CA ALA A 405 -25.71 -9.45 1.84
C ALA A 405 -25.49 -9.57 3.35
N ILE A 406 -26.56 -9.85 4.08
CA ILE A 406 -26.53 -10.15 5.52
C ILE A 406 -26.25 -11.64 5.68
N GLU A 407 -25.25 -12.00 6.50
CA GLU A 407 -24.75 -13.38 6.63
C GLU A 407 -25.11 -14.06 7.97
N GLY A 408 -25.87 -13.40 8.84
CA GLY A 408 -26.24 -13.97 10.13
C GLY A 408 -27.22 -13.10 10.92
N GLU A 409 -27.39 -13.42 12.19
CA GLU A 409 -28.19 -12.63 13.11
C GLU A 409 -27.35 -11.52 13.76
N ALA A 410 -28.02 -10.58 14.43
CA ALA A 410 -27.36 -9.52 15.17
C ALA A 410 -26.95 -10.04 16.57
N GLU A 411 -25.66 -9.96 16.87
CA GLU A 411 -25.05 -10.50 18.09
C GLU A 411 -24.31 -9.41 18.87
N GLU A 412 -24.12 -9.63 20.17
CA GLU A 412 -23.26 -8.76 20.98
C GLU A 412 -21.78 -9.03 20.69
N LEU A 413 -20.98 -7.97 20.61
CA LEU A 413 -19.52 -8.12 20.57
C LEU A 413 -19.02 -8.81 21.85
N GLN A 414 -18.37 -9.95 21.67
CA GLN A 414 -17.78 -10.73 22.75
C GLN A 414 -16.40 -10.18 23.09
N PHE A 415 -16.22 -9.74 24.34
CA PHE A 415 -14.92 -9.30 24.84
C PHE A 415 -14.41 -10.28 25.90
N ASP A 416 -13.10 -10.46 25.95
CA ASP A 416 -12.44 -11.25 26.99
C ASP A 416 -12.47 -10.54 28.37
N GLY A 417 -11.91 -11.22 29.39
CA GLY A 417 -11.83 -10.68 30.75
C GLY A 417 -10.98 -9.40 30.89
N THR A 418 -10.21 -9.03 29.87
CA THR A 418 -9.40 -7.82 29.80
C THR A 418 -10.04 -6.72 28.95
N GLY A 419 -11.18 -7.00 28.31
CA GLY A 419 -11.92 -6.08 27.47
C GLY A 419 -11.45 -6.02 26.02
N ASN A 420 -10.74 -7.03 25.53
CA ASN A 420 -10.30 -7.14 24.14
C ASN A 420 -11.19 -8.10 23.33
N LEU A 421 -11.25 -7.90 22.01
CA LEU A 421 -12.04 -8.72 21.08
C LEU A 421 -11.30 -9.96 20.57
N PHE A 422 -9.98 -9.98 20.67
CA PHE A 422 -9.08 -11.03 20.19
C PHE A 422 -7.75 -10.97 20.92
#